data_AF-A0A9E1ZCP6-F1
#
_entry.id   AF-A0A9E1ZCP6-F1
#
_cell.length_a   1.000
_cell.length_b   1.000
_cell.length_c   1.000
_cell.angle_alpha   90.00
_cell.angle_beta   90.00
_cell.angle_gamma   90.00
#
_symmetry.space_group_name_H-M   'P 1'
#
loop_
_entity.id
_entity.type
_entity.pdbx_description
1 polymer ?
#
loop_
_entity_poly.entity_id
_entity_poly.type
_entity_poly.pdbx_seq_one_letter_code
_entity_poly.pdbx_strand_id
1 'polypeptide(L)'
;TIQPGEEFEVEIIFDPIAHGPKATGPVDRRVSLFSSGDKTIEISVTANVLAEEEYLEKYKDSPFSFEEMEHDFGVVKQSSGINSYDFEFAYLGKDPITVTATPTSCACTEAEISQKNFKKGDTGILTVHFDPNLHEEPEGKFFKTISILTDPALEKQPEVKIWAEMNLDLGEEAYKQKQHTE
;
A
#
# COMPACT_ATOMS: atom_id res chain seq x y z
N THR A 1 -32.50 12.17 -0.05
CA THR A 1 -32.58 12.41 -1.51
C THR A 1 -31.25 12.98 -1.94
N ILE A 2 -30.57 12.32 -2.86
CA ILE A 2 -29.26 12.75 -3.37
C ILE A 2 -29.50 13.59 -4.63
N GLN A 3 -28.89 14.76 -4.72
CA GLN A 3 -29.02 15.66 -5.86
C GLN A 3 -28.14 15.22 -7.04
N PRO A 4 -28.45 15.64 -8.28
CA PRO A 4 -27.56 15.42 -9.41
C PRO A 4 -26.15 15.98 -9.15
N GLY A 5 -25.13 15.13 -9.28
CA GLY A 5 -23.72 15.49 -9.05
C GLY A 5 -23.29 15.47 -7.58
N GLU A 6 -24.17 15.10 -6.65
CA GLU A 6 -23.83 14.91 -5.23
C GLU A 6 -23.25 13.50 -5.01
N GLU A 7 -22.13 13.43 -4.30
CA GLU A 7 -21.50 12.21 -3.86
C GLU A 7 -21.96 11.84 -2.45
N PHE A 8 -21.98 10.55 -2.13
CA PHE A 8 -22.29 10.06 -0.81
C PHE A 8 -21.47 8.80 -0.51
N GLU A 9 -21.12 8.61 0.75
CA GLU A 9 -20.39 7.44 1.22
C GLU A 9 -21.36 6.39 1.76
N VAL A 10 -21.02 5.12 1.53
CA VAL A 10 -21.75 3.97 2.08
C VAL A 10 -20.78 3.18 2.93
N GLU A 11 -20.97 3.23 4.25
CA GLU A 11 -20.22 2.40 5.18
C GLU A 11 -20.89 1.03 5.32
N ILE A 12 -20.13 -0.05 5.08
CA ILE A 12 -20.60 -1.42 5.25
C ILE A 12 -19.76 -2.09 6.34
N ILE A 13 -20.42 -2.47 7.45
CA ILE A 13 -19.78 -3.13 8.58
C ILE A 13 -20.07 -4.63 8.52
N PHE A 14 -19.00 -5.43 8.45
CA PHE A 14 -19.07 -6.89 8.54
C PHE A 14 -18.52 -7.35 9.90
N ASP A 15 -19.38 -7.91 10.75
CA ASP A 15 -18.99 -8.53 12.02
C ASP A 15 -18.92 -10.06 11.86
N PRO A 16 -17.72 -10.66 11.75
CA PRO A 16 -17.56 -12.11 11.62
C PRO A 16 -17.94 -12.87 12.89
N ILE A 17 -17.95 -12.23 14.07
CA ILE A 17 -18.18 -12.89 15.37
C ILE A 17 -19.68 -13.03 15.66
N ALA A 18 -20.55 -12.29 14.96
CA ALA A 18 -22.01 -12.37 15.10
C ALA A 18 -22.58 -13.80 14.90
N HIS A 19 -21.89 -14.68 14.16
CA HIS A 19 -22.27 -16.08 13.95
C HIS A 19 -21.53 -17.07 14.87
N GLY A 20 -20.80 -16.56 15.86
CA GLY A 20 -20.01 -17.33 16.82
C GLY A 20 -18.58 -17.61 16.33
N PRO A 21 -17.63 -17.85 17.24
CA PRO A 21 -16.19 -17.91 16.93
C PRO A 21 -15.76 -19.10 16.07
N LYS A 22 -16.69 -20.03 15.79
CA LYS A 22 -16.45 -21.23 14.97
C LYS A 22 -16.92 -21.07 13.52
N ALA A 23 -17.62 -19.99 13.20
CA ALA A 23 -18.07 -19.72 11.83
C ALA A 23 -16.87 -19.22 11.00
N THR A 24 -16.20 -20.14 10.31
CA THR A 24 -15.05 -19.86 9.45
C THR A 24 -15.35 -20.20 7.99
N GLY A 25 -14.50 -19.76 7.07
CA GLY A 25 -14.59 -20.00 5.65
C GLY A 25 -15.08 -18.80 4.84
N PRO A 26 -15.30 -19.00 3.53
CA PRO A 26 -15.68 -17.93 2.62
C PRO A 26 -17.08 -17.41 2.94
N VAL A 27 -17.21 -16.10 2.92
CA VAL A 27 -18.44 -15.35 3.11
C VAL A 27 -18.65 -14.47 1.90
N ASP A 28 -19.86 -14.53 1.35
CA ASP A 28 -20.37 -13.62 0.33
C ASP A 28 -21.65 -13.00 0.88
N ARG A 29 -21.69 -11.66 0.92
CA ARG A 29 -22.82 -10.86 1.35
C ARG A 29 -23.08 -9.79 0.31
N ARG A 30 -24.35 -9.52 0.03
CA ARG A 30 -24.76 -8.46 -0.90
C ARG A 30 -25.52 -7.39 -0.15
N VAL A 31 -25.12 -6.15 -0.36
CA VAL A 31 -25.84 -4.96 0.08
C VAL A 31 -26.49 -4.36 -1.15
N SER A 32 -27.83 -4.33 -1.18
CA SER A 32 -28.59 -3.75 -2.27
C SER A 32 -29.11 -2.37 -1.87
N LEU A 33 -28.75 -1.34 -2.63
CA LEU A 33 -29.27 0.02 -2.49
C LEU A 33 -30.37 0.22 -3.53
N PHE A 34 -31.55 0.63 -3.07
CA PHE A 34 -32.71 0.87 -3.93
C PHE A 34 -32.95 2.37 -4.12
N SER A 35 -33.15 2.78 -5.36
CA SER A 35 -33.58 4.14 -5.71
C SER A 35 -35.05 4.14 -6.13
N SER A 36 -35.75 5.26 -5.90
CA SER A 36 -37.15 5.46 -6.29
C SER A 36 -37.41 5.40 -7.80
N GLY A 37 -36.36 5.41 -8.63
CA GLY A 37 -36.45 5.23 -10.08
C GLY A 37 -36.15 3.81 -10.57
N ASP A 38 -36.44 2.78 -9.77
CA ASP A 38 -36.23 1.35 -10.07
C ASP A 38 -34.77 0.95 -10.40
N LYS A 39 -33.79 1.75 -9.96
CA LYS A 39 -32.37 1.40 -10.04
C LYS A 39 -31.93 0.71 -8.76
N THR A 40 -31.26 -0.43 -8.91
CA THR A 40 -30.60 -1.15 -7.82
C THR A 40 -29.09 -1.08 -8.02
N ILE A 41 -28.38 -0.69 -6.97
CA ILE A 41 -26.92 -0.83 -6.89
C ILE A 41 -26.66 -2.01 -5.96
N GLU A 42 -25.91 -3.01 -6.41
CA GLU A 42 -25.45 -4.11 -5.57
C GLU A 42 -23.98 -3.93 -5.23
N ILE A 43 -23.68 -4.01 -3.93
CA ILE A 43 -22.32 -4.01 -3.41
C ILE A 43 -22.07 -5.41 -2.83
N SER A 44 -21.03 -6.08 -3.33
CA SER A 44 -20.63 -7.41 -2.86
C SER A 44 -19.54 -7.27 -1.80
N VAL A 45 -19.74 -7.91 -0.65
CA VAL A 45 -18.75 -8.05 0.42
C VAL A 45 -18.34 -9.51 0.47
N THR A 46 -17.14 -9.78 -0.02
CA THR A 46 -16.52 -11.11 0.04
C THR A 46 -15.40 -11.11 1.07
N ALA A 47 -15.39 -12.09 1.96
CA ALA A 47 -14.34 -12.27 2.96
C ALA A 47 -14.06 -13.77 3.16
N ASN A 48 -12.89 -14.11 3.70
CA ASN A 48 -12.63 -15.46 4.21
C ASN A 48 -12.35 -15.37 5.71
N VAL A 49 -13.29 -15.87 6.51
CA VAL A 49 -13.17 -15.82 7.98
C VAL A 49 -12.26 -16.95 8.43
N LEU A 50 -11.12 -16.61 9.04
CA LEU A 50 -10.16 -17.59 9.52
C LEU A 50 -10.45 -17.97 10.98
N ALA A 51 -10.12 -19.21 11.35
CA ALA A 51 -10.04 -19.57 12.76
C ALA A 51 -8.91 -18.76 13.43
N GLU A 52 -9.00 -18.51 14.74
CA GLU A 52 -7.99 -17.71 15.46
C GLU A 52 -6.58 -18.30 15.33
N GLU A 53 -6.42 -19.62 15.46
CA GLU A 53 -5.14 -20.30 15.33
C GLU A 53 -4.56 -20.16 13.91
N GLU A 54 -5.40 -20.31 12.87
CA GLU A 54 -4.99 -20.14 11.47
C GLU A 54 -4.59 -18.70 11.18
N TYR A 55 -5.36 -17.73 11.70
CA TYR A 55 -5.06 -16.31 11.59
C TYR A 55 -3.69 -15.99 12.20
N LEU A 56 -3.44 -16.45 13.43
CA LEU A 56 -2.19 -16.20 14.13
C LEU A 56 -1.01 -16.84 13.40
N GLU A 57 -1.16 -18.07 12.90
CA GLU A 57 -0.10 -18.74 12.14
C GLU A 57 0.18 -18.03 10.80
N LYS A 58 -0.86 -17.55 10.10
CA LYS A 58 -0.72 -16.87 8.80
C LYS A 58 0.03 -15.55 8.90
N TYR A 59 -0.20 -14.78 9.96
CA TYR A 59 0.31 -13.40 10.10
C TYR A 59 1.44 -13.27 11.13
N LYS A 60 1.99 -14.39 11.63
CA LYS A 60 3.05 -14.38 12.66
C LYS A 60 4.36 -13.71 12.18
N ASP A 61 4.75 -13.92 10.92
CA ASP A 61 6.07 -13.51 10.44
C ASP A 61 6.06 -12.08 9.88
N SER A 62 5.03 -11.74 9.09
CA SER A 62 4.84 -10.43 8.48
C SER A 62 3.36 -10.05 8.55
N PRO A 63 2.94 -9.31 9.59
CA PRO A 63 1.54 -8.95 9.81
C PRO A 63 1.00 -7.84 8.90
N PHE A 64 1.76 -7.41 7.89
CA PHE A 64 1.31 -6.38 6.94
C PHE A 64 0.65 -7.04 5.73
N SER A 65 -0.60 -6.69 5.47
CA SER A 65 -1.35 -7.15 4.30
C SER A 65 -1.54 -5.99 3.34
N PHE A 66 -0.64 -5.88 2.37
CA PHE A 66 -0.72 -4.89 1.29
C PHE A 66 -1.73 -5.31 0.22
N GLU A 67 -2.39 -4.34 -0.42
CA GLU A 67 -3.20 -4.59 -1.62
C GLU A 67 -2.32 -5.01 -2.79
N GLU A 68 -1.18 -4.33 -2.95
CA GLU A 68 -0.12 -4.68 -3.88
C GLU A 68 1.25 -4.44 -3.25
N MET A 69 2.25 -5.21 -3.67
CA MET A 69 3.62 -5.10 -3.15
C MET A 69 4.62 -4.62 -4.20
N GLU A 70 4.18 -4.45 -5.44
CA GLU A 70 5.01 -3.96 -6.53
C GLU A 70 4.23 -2.98 -7.40
N HIS A 71 4.81 -1.81 -7.64
CA HIS A 71 4.29 -0.82 -8.59
C HIS A 71 5.28 -0.63 -9.74
N ASP A 72 4.80 -0.41 -10.96
CA ASP A 72 5.64 -0.15 -12.13
C ASP A 72 5.30 1.21 -12.74
N PHE A 73 6.21 2.17 -12.59
CA PHE A 73 6.08 3.49 -13.23
C PHE A 73 6.26 3.42 -14.75
N GLY A 74 6.74 2.29 -15.27
CA GLY A 74 7.04 2.11 -16.69
C GLY A 74 8.23 2.96 -17.12
N VAL A 75 8.11 3.57 -18.31
CA VAL A 75 9.14 4.46 -18.84
C VAL A 75 9.00 5.85 -18.21
N VAL A 76 9.98 6.24 -17.40
CA VAL A 76 9.99 7.51 -16.66
C VAL A 76 10.95 8.48 -17.34
N LYS A 77 10.46 9.68 -17.66
CA LYS A 77 11.33 10.76 -18.17
C LYS A 77 12.16 11.34 -17.04
N GLN A 78 13.44 11.57 -17.31
CA GLN A 78 14.32 12.30 -16.39
C GLN A 78 13.73 13.66 -16.00
N SER A 79 13.02 14.32 -16.93
CA SER A 79 12.34 15.60 -16.66
C SER A 79 11.00 15.52 -15.91
N SER A 80 10.46 14.34 -15.57
CA SER A 80 9.07 14.20 -15.08
C SER A 80 8.82 14.72 -13.67
N GLY A 81 9.87 15.15 -12.96
CA GLY A 81 9.77 15.47 -11.54
C GLY A 81 9.60 14.22 -10.69
N ILE A 82 9.22 14.40 -9.42
CA ILE A 82 9.07 13.30 -8.47
C ILE A 82 7.82 12.48 -8.84
N ASN A 83 8.01 11.18 -9.05
CA ASN A 83 6.93 10.22 -9.27
C ASN A 83 6.56 9.59 -7.92
N SER A 84 5.27 9.42 -7.64
CA SER A 84 4.81 8.93 -6.34
C SER A 84 3.79 7.81 -6.48
N TYR A 85 3.80 6.88 -5.54
CA TYR A 85 2.80 5.81 -5.46
C TYR A 85 2.47 5.47 -4.01
N ASP A 86 1.20 5.18 -3.74
CA ASP A 86 0.66 4.86 -2.43
C ASP A 86 0.40 3.35 -2.31
N PHE A 87 1.16 2.68 -1.46
CA PHE A 87 0.92 1.28 -1.12
C PHE A 87 0.00 1.21 0.11
N GLU A 88 -1.27 0.88 -0.14
CA GLU A 88 -2.26 0.67 0.92
C GLU A 88 -2.09 -0.70 1.60
N PHE A 89 -2.23 -0.73 2.93
CA PHE A 89 -2.15 -1.96 3.70
C PHE A 89 -3.03 -1.95 4.95
N ALA A 90 -3.30 -3.17 5.45
CA ALA A 90 -3.84 -3.40 6.79
C ALA A 90 -2.82 -4.08 7.70
N TYR A 91 -2.78 -3.69 8.97
CA TYR A 91 -1.99 -4.35 10.00
C TYR A 91 -2.81 -5.44 10.70
N LEU A 92 -2.39 -6.69 10.49
CA LEU A 92 -3.07 -7.90 10.95
C LEU A 92 -2.34 -8.57 12.13
N GLY A 93 -1.35 -7.92 12.71
CA GLY A 93 -0.61 -8.44 13.85
C GLY A 93 -1.43 -8.46 15.12
N LYS A 94 -1.04 -9.34 16.05
CA LYS A 94 -1.71 -9.46 17.35
C LYS A 94 -1.32 -8.32 18.28
N ASP A 95 -0.02 -8.06 18.38
CA ASP A 95 0.54 -7.08 19.31
C ASP A 95 0.69 -5.72 18.61
N PRO A 96 0.54 -4.59 19.31
CA PRO A 96 0.77 -3.28 18.71
C PRO A 96 2.24 -3.10 18.34
N ILE A 97 2.50 -2.36 17.25
CA ILE A 97 3.85 -1.97 16.81
C ILE A 97 3.95 -0.47 16.63
N THR A 98 5.19 0.01 16.65
CA THR A 98 5.57 1.36 16.20
C THR A 98 6.51 1.23 15.01
N VAL A 99 6.19 1.88 13.89
CA VAL A 99 7.10 2.02 12.75
C VAL A 99 8.20 3.00 13.11
N THR A 100 9.44 2.52 13.02
CA THR A 100 10.64 3.25 13.44
C THR A 100 11.34 3.90 12.24
N ALA A 101 11.33 3.25 11.08
CA ALA A 101 11.90 3.78 9.84
C ALA A 101 11.37 3.07 8.59
N THR A 102 11.53 3.73 7.44
CA THR A 102 11.16 3.26 6.10
C THR A 102 12.37 3.33 5.16
N PRO A 103 13.44 2.54 5.39
CA PRO A 103 14.64 2.61 4.58
C PRO A 103 14.36 2.25 3.12
N THR A 104 15.02 2.97 2.22
CA THR A 104 14.96 2.75 0.77
C THR A 104 16.31 2.23 0.26
N SER A 105 16.31 1.52 -0.85
CA SER A 105 17.55 0.99 -1.44
C SER A 105 18.46 2.06 -2.08
N CYS A 106 17.98 3.30 -2.22
CA CYS A 106 18.64 4.38 -2.95
C CYS A 106 18.20 5.75 -2.42
N ALA A 107 19.13 6.72 -2.37
CA ALA A 107 18.81 8.10 -1.97
C ALA A 107 17.87 8.83 -2.96
N CYS A 108 17.73 8.31 -4.18
CA CYS A 108 16.75 8.73 -5.19
C CYS A 108 15.31 8.34 -4.83
N THR A 109 15.11 7.57 -3.76
CA THR A 109 13.82 7.10 -3.28
C THR A 109 13.62 7.51 -1.83
N GLU A 110 12.47 8.08 -1.53
CA GLU A 110 12.03 8.43 -0.18
C GLU A 110 10.69 7.74 0.11
N ALA A 111 10.41 7.45 1.36
CA ALA A 111 9.18 6.78 1.76
C ALA A 111 8.63 7.34 3.07
N GLU A 112 7.34 7.64 3.06
CA GLU A 112 6.59 8.16 4.20
C GLU A 112 5.44 7.20 4.57
N ILE A 113 5.07 7.18 5.85
CA ILE A 113 3.98 6.33 6.34
C ILE A 113 2.91 7.18 7.02
N SER A 114 1.65 6.89 6.72
CA SER A 114 0.50 7.71 7.16
C SER A 114 0.36 7.84 8.68
N GLN A 115 0.84 6.84 9.43
CA GLN A 115 0.93 6.86 10.89
C GLN A 115 2.05 5.95 11.37
N LYS A 116 2.53 6.17 12.59
CA LYS A 116 3.62 5.35 13.17
C LYS A 116 3.14 4.24 14.07
N ASN A 117 2.00 4.37 14.73
CA ASN A 117 1.54 3.36 15.68
C ASN A 117 0.42 2.54 15.03
N PHE A 118 0.53 1.23 15.07
CA PHE A 118 -0.47 0.32 14.53
C PHE A 118 -0.85 -0.73 15.58
N LYS A 119 -2.15 -0.94 15.74
CA LYS A 119 -2.74 -2.08 16.45
C LYS A 119 -3.54 -2.92 15.45
N LYS A 120 -3.92 -4.13 15.88
CA LYS A 120 -4.70 -5.07 15.07
C LYS A 120 -5.90 -4.38 14.39
N GLY A 121 -5.97 -4.49 13.06
CA GLY A 121 -7.05 -3.98 12.23
C GLY A 121 -6.87 -2.55 11.75
N ASP A 122 -5.83 -1.83 12.19
CA ASP A 122 -5.52 -0.51 11.66
C ASP A 122 -5.08 -0.60 10.19
N THR A 123 -5.44 0.40 9.40
CA THR A 123 -4.98 0.57 8.02
C THR A 123 -3.90 1.64 7.93
N GLY A 124 -3.09 1.58 6.89
CA GLY A 124 -2.02 2.54 6.63
C GLY A 124 -1.73 2.69 5.14
N ILE A 125 -1.01 3.76 4.83
CA ILE A 125 -0.51 4.06 3.49
C ILE A 125 1.00 4.24 3.62
N LEU A 126 1.76 3.52 2.79
CA LEU A 126 3.18 3.74 2.56
C LEU A 126 3.33 4.49 1.23
N THR A 127 3.59 5.80 1.30
CA THR A 127 3.79 6.66 0.14
C THR A 127 5.26 6.60 -0.26
N VAL A 128 5.55 6.20 -1.49
CA VAL A 128 6.90 6.12 -2.05
C VAL A 128 7.09 7.23 -3.08
N HIS A 129 8.18 7.97 -2.96
CA HIS A 129 8.60 9.03 -3.87
C HIS A 129 9.88 8.63 -4.59
N PHE A 130 9.92 8.79 -5.92
CA PHE A 130 11.09 8.53 -6.76
C PHE A 130 11.49 9.78 -7.56
N ASP A 131 12.73 10.24 -7.38
CA ASP A 131 13.31 11.35 -8.14
C ASP A 131 14.14 10.81 -9.33
N PRO A 132 13.60 10.86 -10.57
CA PRO A 132 14.24 10.32 -11.76
C PRO A 132 15.46 11.14 -12.22
N ASN A 133 15.73 12.29 -11.62
CA ASN A 133 16.85 13.16 -12.01
C ASN A 133 17.87 13.40 -10.89
N LEU A 134 17.86 12.59 -9.84
CA LEU A 134 18.82 12.77 -8.75
C LEU A 134 20.24 12.36 -9.18
N HIS A 135 20.41 11.13 -9.64
CA HIS A 135 21.64 10.57 -10.18
C HIS A 135 21.32 9.50 -11.23
N GLU A 136 22.37 8.97 -11.86
CA GLU A 136 22.26 7.93 -12.88
C GLU A 136 21.67 6.62 -12.33
N GLU A 137 20.79 5.99 -13.11
CA GLU A 137 20.17 4.71 -12.81
C GLU A 137 20.66 3.63 -13.79
N PRO A 138 20.54 2.33 -13.44
CA PRO A 138 20.92 1.24 -14.34
C PRO A 138 20.21 1.34 -15.70
N GLU A 139 20.91 0.95 -16.77
CA GLU A 139 20.32 0.81 -18.09
C GLU A 139 19.20 -0.24 -18.09
N GLY A 140 18.12 0.06 -18.81
CA GLY A 140 16.94 -0.80 -18.91
C GLY A 140 16.06 -0.75 -17.67
N LYS A 141 15.25 -1.81 -17.49
CA LYS A 141 14.29 -1.88 -16.38
C LYS A 141 14.99 -2.28 -15.07
N PHE A 142 14.79 -1.48 -14.03
CA PHE A 142 15.32 -1.69 -12.69
C PHE A 142 14.21 -1.58 -11.64
N PHE A 143 14.53 -1.94 -10.39
CA PHE A 143 13.64 -1.74 -9.25
C PHE A 143 14.38 -1.14 -8.06
N LYS A 144 13.62 -0.48 -7.19
CA LYS A 144 14.03 -0.05 -5.86
C LYS A 144 13.16 -0.73 -4.82
N THR A 145 13.72 -0.96 -3.64
CA THR A 145 13.00 -1.59 -2.54
C THR A 145 12.82 -0.61 -1.39
N ILE A 146 11.71 -0.77 -0.68
CA ILE A 146 11.34 0.02 0.48
C ILE A 146 10.88 -0.95 1.55
N SER A 147 11.56 -0.96 2.70
CA SER A 147 11.21 -1.83 3.83
C SER A 147 10.55 -1.02 4.95
N ILE A 148 9.76 -1.68 5.81
CA ILE A 148 9.24 -1.06 7.05
C ILE A 148 9.94 -1.69 8.25
N LEU A 149 10.60 -0.87 9.06
CA LEU A 149 11.19 -1.27 10.33
C LEU A 149 10.23 -0.95 11.47
N THR A 150 10.12 -1.86 12.44
CA THR A 150 9.17 -1.73 13.57
C THR A 150 9.82 -1.97 14.92
N ASP A 151 9.15 -1.52 15.97
CA ASP A 151 9.37 -1.90 17.38
C ASP A 151 8.04 -2.39 17.99
N PRO A 152 7.96 -3.65 18.50
CA PRO A 152 8.99 -4.68 18.43
C PRO A 152 9.36 -5.04 16.98
N ALA A 153 10.60 -5.46 16.78
CA ALA A 153 11.09 -5.88 15.47
C ALA A 153 10.38 -7.16 15.02
N LEU A 154 9.89 -7.17 13.78
CA LEU A 154 9.30 -8.35 13.15
C LEU A 154 10.38 -9.34 12.70
N GLU A 155 10.03 -10.63 12.67
CA GLU A 155 10.90 -11.66 12.10
C GLU A 155 11.14 -11.43 10.60
N LYS A 156 10.10 -11.00 9.87
CA LYS A 156 10.18 -10.61 8.46
C LYS A 156 9.65 -9.20 8.27
N GLN A 157 10.57 -8.28 8.00
CA GLN A 157 10.22 -6.91 7.63
C GLN A 157 9.46 -6.92 6.30
N PRO A 158 8.31 -6.25 6.19
CA PRO A 158 7.64 -6.11 4.92
C PRO A 158 8.47 -5.22 3.99
N GLU A 159 8.44 -5.56 2.71
CA GLU A 159 9.15 -4.84 1.65
C GLU A 159 8.23 -4.69 0.43
N VAL A 160 8.18 -3.49 -0.13
CA VAL A 160 7.53 -3.22 -1.42
C VAL A 160 8.57 -2.82 -2.47
N LYS A 161 8.20 -2.91 -3.74
CA LYS A 161 9.07 -2.54 -4.86
C LYS A 161 8.42 -1.52 -5.77
N ILE A 162 9.24 -0.61 -6.28
CA ILE A 162 8.89 0.21 -7.44
C ILE A 162 9.79 -0.18 -8.61
N TRP A 163 9.22 -0.33 -9.78
CA TRP A 163 9.91 -0.60 -11.04
C TRP A 163 9.89 0.65 -11.92
N ALA A 164 10.96 0.83 -12.69
CA ALA A 164 11.06 1.90 -13.69
C ALA A 164 12.07 1.54 -14.79
N GLU A 165 11.95 2.23 -15.91
CA GLU A 165 12.95 2.30 -16.98
C GLU A 165 13.17 3.77 -17.34
N MET A 166 14.43 4.22 -17.42
CA MET A 166 14.73 5.64 -17.64
C MET A 166 14.66 6.04 -19.11
N ASN A 167 14.02 7.18 -19.37
CA ASN A 167 14.18 7.95 -20.60
C ASN A 167 14.98 9.23 -20.30
N LEU A 168 16.24 9.26 -20.73
CA LEU A 168 17.21 10.32 -20.48
C LEU A 168 16.99 11.54 -21.40
N ASP A 169 15.81 12.13 -21.34
CA ASP A 169 15.42 13.25 -22.20
C ASP A 169 16.21 14.55 -21.94
N LEU A 170 16.87 14.67 -20.77
CA LEU A 170 17.77 15.78 -20.45
C LEU A 170 19.26 15.44 -20.71
N GLY A 171 19.59 14.15 -20.90
CA GLY A 171 20.94 13.64 -21.10
C GLY A 171 21.68 13.30 -19.81
N GLU A 172 22.76 12.52 -19.95
CA GLU A 172 23.54 11.93 -18.85
C GLU A 172 24.22 12.98 -17.93
N GLU A 173 24.42 14.20 -18.42
CA GLU A 173 25.07 15.28 -17.68
C GLU A 173 24.08 16.16 -16.90
N ALA A 174 22.78 15.94 -17.03
CA ALA A 174 21.73 16.78 -16.44
C ALA A 174 21.29 16.37 -15.02
N TYR A 175 21.93 15.36 -14.42
CA TYR A 175 21.61 14.90 -13.07
C TYR A 175 21.96 15.93 -12.00
N LYS A 176 21.07 16.10 -11.02
CA LYS A 176 21.21 17.09 -9.94
C LYS A 176 22.50 16.88 -9.13
N GLN A 177 22.86 15.65 -8.80
CA GLN A 177 24.06 15.38 -8.00
C GLN A 177 25.37 15.69 -8.72
N LYS A 178 25.43 15.58 -10.06
CA LYS A 178 26.63 15.94 -10.84
C LYS A 178 26.89 17.46 -10.82
N GLN A 179 25.82 18.27 -10.73
CA GLN A 179 25.89 19.73 -10.73
C GLN A 179 26.36 20.35 -9.40
N HIS A 180 26.43 19.57 -8.31
CA HIS A 180 26.89 20.04 -7.00
C HIS A 180 28.39 19.80 -6.74
N THR A 181 29.10 19.20 -7.70
CA THR A 181 30.53 18.85 -7.60
C THR A 181 31.48 19.82 -8.31
N GLU A 182 31.00 20.96 -8.81
CA GLU A 182 31.81 22.03 -9.43
C GLU A 182 31.83 23.34 -8.63
#